data_AF-A0A974TE21-F1
#
_entry.id   AF-A0A974TE21-F1
#
_cell.length_a   1.000
_cell.length_b   1.000
_cell.length_c   1.000
_cell.angle_alpha   90.00
_cell.angle_beta   90.00
_cell.angle_gamma   90.00
#
_symmetry.space_group_name_H-M   'P 1'
#
loop_
_entity.id
_entity.type
_entity.pdbx_description
1 polymer ?
#
loop_
_entity_poly.entity_id
_entity_poly.type
_entity_poly.pdbx_seq_one_letter_code
_entity_poly.pdbx_strand_id
1 'polypeptide(L)'
;MRTAAALLILVLASPALANPFDTPPERYDETVNVALQQVGSGLRVRQTACAAARCRFVARQVDVEVSSSAARPAMERITVAATFRQGDDAAAKGLLEDTLTVIGATMVAYDPEMDAGRRGEILLALGEAALSVGEAHRDSTNVHYALVFDDVSGRLEITAATLRAGHG
;
A
#
# COMPACT_ATOMS: atom_id res chain seq x y z
N MET A 1 7.79 -7.46 62.49
CA MET A 1 7.55 -6.10 61.96
C MET A 1 7.85 -6.07 60.47
N ARG A 2 6.82 -5.77 59.68
CA ARG A 2 6.76 -5.19 58.32
C ARG A 2 7.91 -5.43 57.32
N THR A 3 7.60 -6.30 56.35
CA THR A 3 7.75 -6.14 54.89
C THR A 3 8.39 -4.87 54.33
N ALA A 4 9.31 -5.06 53.37
CA ALA A 4 9.42 -4.21 52.19
C ALA A 4 10.03 -5.02 51.03
N ALA A 5 9.17 -5.76 50.30
CA ALA A 5 9.49 -6.21 48.96
C ALA A 5 9.33 -5.01 48.04
N ALA A 6 10.44 -4.48 47.52
CA ALA A 6 10.42 -3.45 46.50
C ALA A 6 10.00 -4.07 45.16
N LEU A 7 8.72 -3.96 44.82
CA LEU A 7 8.22 -4.21 43.47
C LEU A 7 8.77 -3.12 42.54
N LEU A 8 9.80 -3.46 41.76
CA LEU A 8 10.16 -2.72 40.56
C LEU A 8 9.07 -2.97 39.51
N ILE A 9 8.14 -2.03 39.39
CA ILE A 9 7.22 -1.96 38.25
C ILE A 9 8.06 -1.52 37.06
N LEU A 10 8.63 -2.48 36.33
CA LEU A 10 9.03 -2.28 34.94
C LEU A 10 7.74 -2.03 34.15
N VAL A 11 7.39 -0.76 33.99
CA VAL A 11 6.47 -0.33 32.95
C VAL A 11 7.16 -0.69 31.64
N LEU A 12 6.80 -1.84 31.07
CA LEU A 12 7.03 -2.14 29.67
C LEU A 12 6.32 -1.03 28.90
N ALA A 13 7.07 0.01 28.55
CA ALA A 13 6.67 0.90 27.49
C ALA A 13 6.54 0.01 26.26
N SER A 14 5.32 -0.44 25.97
CA SER A 14 5.01 -1.03 24.68
C SER A 14 5.59 -0.07 23.64
N PRO A 15 6.42 -0.53 22.70
CA PRO A 15 6.79 0.33 21.60
C PRO A 15 5.45 0.81 21.03
N ALA A 16 5.23 2.12 21.02
CA ALA A 16 4.15 2.68 20.22
C ALA A 16 4.32 2.04 18.85
N LEU A 17 3.31 1.29 18.38
CA LEU A 17 3.37 0.65 17.08
C LEU A 17 3.71 1.77 16.10
N ALA A 18 4.93 1.75 15.56
CA ALA A 18 5.39 2.78 14.64
C ALA A 18 4.40 2.78 13.47
N ASN A 19 3.96 3.95 13.04
CA ASN A 19 3.06 4.02 11.90
C ASN A 19 3.79 3.38 10.71
N PRO A 20 3.20 2.41 9.99
CA PRO A 20 3.88 1.79 8.85
C PRO A 20 4.43 2.79 7.83
N PHE A 21 3.77 3.95 7.68
CA PHE A 21 4.21 5.05 6.82
C PHE A 21 5.44 5.82 7.34
N ASP A 22 5.84 5.65 8.61
CA ASP A 22 7.11 6.19 9.13
C ASP A 22 8.33 5.48 8.51
N THR A 23 8.12 4.37 7.80
CA THR A 23 9.16 3.65 7.07
C THR A 23 9.66 4.47 5.87
N PRO A 24 10.99 4.55 5.63
CA PRO A 24 11.53 5.20 4.45
C PRO A 24 11.07 4.55 3.13
N PRO A 25 10.87 5.31 2.03
CA PRO A 25 10.46 4.80 0.73
C PRO A 25 11.29 3.62 0.20
N GLU A 26 12.60 3.61 0.43
CA GLU A 26 13.54 2.60 -0.05
C GLU A 26 13.34 1.22 0.57
N ARG A 27 12.58 1.11 1.67
CA ARG A 27 12.30 -0.15 2.36
C ARG A 27 10.91 -0.73 2.04
N TYR A 28 10.20 -0.15 1.08
CA TYR A 28 8.86 -0.61 0.71
C TYR A 28 8.82 -2.09 0.32
N ASP A 29 9.78 -2.55 -0.48
CA ASP A 29 9.82 -3.95 -0.94
C ASP A 29 10.10 -4.94 0.19
N GLU A 30 10.90 -4.58 1.20
CA GLU A 30 11.11 -5.38 2.40
C GLU A 30 9.79 -5.66 3.12
N THR A 31 8.97 -4.63 3.32
CA THR A 31 7.67 -4.75 4.00
C THR A 31 6.65 -5.50 3.16
N VAL A 32 6.47 -5.13 1.89
CA VAL A 32 5.42 -5.71 1.05
C VAL A 32 5.73 -7.14 0.64
N ASN A 33 7.00 -7.51 0.43
CA ASN A 33 7.35 -8.89 0.09
C ASN A 33 7.05 -9.87 1.24
N VAL A 34 7.08 -9.44 2.51
CA VAL A 34 6.64 -10.27 3.64
C VAL A 34 5.13 -10.53 3.54
N ALA A 35 4.32 -9.51 3.26
CA ALA A 35 2.89 -9.66 3.08
C ALA A 35 2.55 -10.55 1.86
N LEU A 36 3.27 -10.39 0.74
CA LEU A 36 3.12 -11.23 -0.45
C LEU A 36 3.42 -12.72 -0.17
N GLN A 37 4.46 -12.99 0.62
CA GLN A 37 4.79 -14.37 1.03
C GLN A 37 3.71 -14.98 1.93
N GLN A 38 3.15 -14.20 2.87
CA GLN A 38 2.11 -14.68 3.78
C GLN A 38 0.83 -15.10 3.05
N VAL A 39 0.51 -14.45 1.93
CA VAL A 39 -0.63 -14.82 1.08
C VAL A 39 -0.29 -15.88 0.03
N GLY A 40 0.92 -16.44 0.06
CA GLY A 40 1.36 -17.48 -0.87
C GLY A 40 1.56 -17.00 -2.31
N SER A 41 1.72 -15.69 -2.52
CA SER A 41 1.93 -15.14 -3.86
C SER A 41 3.34 -15.46 -4.38
N GLY A 42 3.44 -15.83 -5.66
CA GLY A 42 4.71 -15.94 -6.37
C GLY A 42 5.29 -14.59 -6.83
N LEU A 43 4.60 -13.48 -6.58
CA LEU A 43 5.07 -12.14 -6.91
C LEU A 43 6.19 -11.70 -5.98
N ARG A 44 7.09 -10.88 -6.53
CA ARG A 44 8.13 -10.23 -5.76
C ARG A 44 8.33 -8.82 -6.27
N VAL A 45 8.14 -7.86 -5.38
CA VAL A 45 8.45 -6.45 -5.61
C VAL A 45 9.97 -6.29 -5.55
N ARG A 46 10.52 -5.53 -6.50
CA ARG A 46 11.96 -5.22 -6.57
C ARG A 46 12.17 -3.76 -6.87
N GLN A 47 13.07 -3.11 -6.15
CA GLN A 47 13.45 -1.72 -6.44
C GLN A 47 14.14 -1.63 -7.80
N THR A 48 13.73 -0.66 -8.61
CA THR A 48 14.30 -0.37 -9.94
C THR A 48 15.09 0.93 -9.96
N ALA A 49 14.64 1.94 -9.21
CA ALA A 49 15.32 3.21 -9.03
C ALA A 49 14.93 3.83 -7.69
N CYS A 50 15.83 4.60 -7.08
CA CYS A 50 15.42 5.50 -6.01
C CYS A 50 16.21 6.80 -6.05
N ALA A 51 15.50 7.91 -5.85
CA ALA A 51 16.06 9.25 -5.79
C ALA A 51 15.35 10.05 -4.69
N ALA A 52 16.12 10.63 -3.76
CA ALA A 52 15.68 11.51 -2.67
C ALA A 52 14.32 11.17 -2.04
N ALA A 53 13.22 11.68 -2.59
CA ALA A 53 11.86 11.55 -2.06
C ALA A 53 10.96 10.57 -2.83
N ARG A 54 11.53 9.78 -3.75
CA ARG A 54 10.78 8.90 -4.65
C ARG A 54 11.60 7.65 -4.98
N CYS A 55 11.07 6.50 -4.61
CA CYS A 55 11.56 5.21 -5.06
C CYS A 55 10.55 4.56 -6.03
N ARG A 56 11.07 3.78 -6.97
CA ARG A 56 10.31 3.01 -7.93
C ARG A 56 10.63 1.54 -7.78
N PHE A 57 9.60 0.72 -7.89
CA PHE A 57 9.67 -0.72 -7.80
C PHE A 57 8.85 -1.34 -8.92
N VAL A 58 9.09 -2.61 -9.16
CA VAL A 58 8.31 -3.40 -10.12
C VAL A 58 8.01 -4.79 -9.57
N ALA A 59 6.82 -5.30 -9.85
CA ALA A 59 6.45 -6.70 -9.68
C ALA A 59 5.86 -7.20 -11.00
N ARG A 60 6.67 -7.96 -11.76
CA ARG A 60 6.36 -8.35 -13.15
C ARG A 60 6.06 -7.14 -14.05
N GLN A 61 4.78 -6.87 -14.32
CA GLN A 61 4.28 -5.79 -15.17
C GLN A 61 3.57 -4.69 -14.37
N VAL A 62 3.58 -4.79 -13.04
CA VAL A 62 3.00 -3.79 -12.13
C VAL A 62 4.13 -2.87 -11.65
N ASP A 63 3.97 -1.59 -11.93
CA ASP A 63 4.86 -0.54 -11.45
C ASP A 63 4.38 -0.06 -10.07
N VAL A 64 5.32 0.22 -9.17
CA VAL A 64 5.02 0.86 -7.89
C VAL A 64 5.90 2.08 -7.72
N GLU A 65 5.30 3.24 -7.47
CA GLU A 65 6.01 4.44 -7.06
C GLU A 65 5.69 4.76 -5.60
N VAL A 66 6.72 4.95 -4.81
CA VAL A 66 6.62 5.29 -3.39
C VAL A 66 7.28 6.63 -3.19
N SER A 67 6.57 7.56 -2.57
CA SER A 67 7.05 8.92 -2.35
C SER A 67 6.92 9.37 -0.91
N SER A 68 7.82 10.25 -0.51
CA SER A 68 7.84 10.97 0.77
C SER A 68 7.68 12.47 0.54
N SER A 69 7.37 13.24 1.60
CA SER A 69 7.48 14.70 1.51
C SER A 69 8.92 15.16 1.60
N ALA A 70 9.20 16.31 0.98
CA ALA A 70 10.47 17.01 1.17
C ALA A 70 10.74 17.41 2.65
N ALA A 71 9.69 17.49 3.47
CA ALA A 71 9.79 17.90 4.87
C ALA A 71 10.17 16.76 5.82
N ARG A 72 9.93 15.49 5.46
CA ARG A 72 10.28 14.32 6.27
C ARG A 72 10.58 13.10 5.39
N PRO A 73 11.63 12.32 5.69
CA PRO A 73 11.95 11.09 4.97
C PRO A 73 11.03 9.92 5.37
N ALA A 74 9.73 10.18 5.52
CA ALA A 74 8.70 9.19 5.80
C ALA A 74 7.82 9.01 4.56
N MET A 75 7.38 7.78 4.31
CA MET A 75 6.47 7.49 3.22
C MET A 75 5.16 8.26 3.38
N GLU A 76 4.65 8.83 2.29
CA GLU A 76 3.37 9.54 2.31
C GLU A 76 2.37 8.97 1.30
N ARG A 77 2.87 8.48 0.16
CA ARG A 77 2.04 7.99 -0.93
C ARG A 77 2.70 6.81 -1.63
N ILE A 78 1.93 5.75 -1.81
CA ILE A 78 2.26 4.55 -2.57
C ILE A 78 1.28 4.50 -3.76
N THR A 79 1.81 4.45 -4.97
CA THR A 79 1.02 4.35 -6.21
C THR A 79 1.36 3.03 -6.87
N VAL A 80 0.36 2.15 -7.01
CA VAL A 80 0.45 0.89 -7.74
C VAL A 80 -0.20 1.10 -9.09
N ALA A 81 0.55 0.91 -10.17
CA ALA A 81 0.08 1.20 -11.53
C ALA A 81 0.29 0.01 -12.46
N ALA A 82 -0.64 -0.15 -13.39
CA ALA A 82 -0.56 -1.11 -14.48
C ALA A 82 -1.09 -0.47 -15.75
N THR A 83 -0.44 -0.74 -16.89
CA THR A 83 -0.89 -0.26 -18.20
C THR A 83 -1.37 -1.44 -19.03
N PHE A 84 -2.68 -1.48 -19.27
CA PHE A 84 -3.30 -2.46 -20.14
C PHE A 84 -2.97 -2.11 -21.59
N ARG A 85 -2.31 -3.05 -22.28
CA ARG A 85 -2.06 -2.95 -23.72
C ARG A 85 -3.10 -3.80 -24.45
N GLN A 86 -3.33 -3.50 -25.73
CA GLN A 86 -4.10 -4.40 -26.60
C GLN A 86 -3.47 -5.80 -26.58
N GLY A 87 -4.25 -6.78 -26.14
CA GLY A 87 -3.84 -8.16 -25.88
C GLY A 87 -5.07 -9.03 -25.67
N ASP A 88 -4.89 -10.32 -25.40
CA ASP A 88 -6.02 -11.19 -25.06
C ASP A 88 -6.52 -10.94 -23.63
N ASP A 89 -7.78 -11.30 -23.38
CA ASP A 89 -8.45 -11.12 -22.10
C ASP A 89 -7.73 -11.86 -20.95
N ALA A 90 -6.99 -12.93 -21.25
CA ALA A 90 -6.25 -13.68 -20.25
C ALA A 90 -5.04 -12.90 -19.72
N ALA A 91 -4.31 -12.20 -20.61
CA ALA A 91 -3.22 -11.32 -20.23
C ALA A 91 -3.72 -10.12 -19.41
N ALA A 92 -4.85 -9.51 -19.81
CA ALA A 92 -5.48 -8.44 -19.05
C ALA A 92 -5.91 -8.91 -17.66
N LYS A 93 -6.55 -10.09 -17.57
CA LYS A 93 -6.95 -10.68 -16.29
C LYS A 93 -5.74 -10.95 -15.39
N GLY A 94 -4.67 -11.54 -15.91
CA GLY A 94 -3.45 -11.81 -15.14
C GLY A 94 -2.79 -10.53 -14.62
N LEU A 95 -2.75 -9.46 -15.43
CA LEU A 95 -2.23 -8.16 -15.00
C LEU A 95 -3.09 -7.54 -13.89
N LEU A 96 -4.42 -7.66 -13.99
CA LEU A 96 -5.34 -7.18 -12.97
C LEU A 96 -5.16 -7.98 -11.66
N GLU A 97 -5.06 -9.31 -11.73
CA GLU A 97 -4.79 -10.16 -10.56
C GLU A 97 -3.46 -9.79 -9.89
N ASP A 98 -2.40 -9.59 -10.67
CA ASP A 98 -1.10 -9.17 -10.15
C ASP A 98 -1.19 -7.77 -9.48
N THR A 99 -1.90 -6.83 -10.11
CA THR A 99 -2.12 -5.47 -9.56
C THR A 99 -2.89 -5.50 -8.25
N LEU A 100 -4.00 -6.24 -8.21
CA LEU A 100 -4.83 -6.43 -7.01
C LEU A 100 -4.06 -7.14 -5.89
N THR A 101 -3.18 -8.08 -6.24
CA THR A 101 -2.32 -8.76 -5.26
C THR A 101 -1.29 -7.80 -4.66
N VAL A 102 -0.65 -6.94 -5.46
CA VAL A 102 0.33 -5.95 -4.97
C VAL A 102 -0.35 -4.90 -4.08
N ILE A 103 -1.50 -4.34 -4.48
CA ILE A 103 -2.22 -3.39 -3.63
C ILE A 103 -2.77 -4.07 -2.38
N GLY A 104 -3.27 -5.30 -2.47
CA GLY A 104 -3.74 -6.06 -1.31
C GLY A 104 -2.63 -6.30 -0.28
N ALA A 105 -1.44 -6.68 -0.73
CA ALA A 105 -0.26 -6.80 0.13
C ALA A 105 0.17 -5.45 0.72
N THR A 106 0.04 -4.37 -0.06
CA THR A 106 0.27 -2.99 0.42
C THR A 106 -0.71 -2.62 1.53
N MET A 107 -2.01 -2.93 1.38
CA MET A 107 -3.02 -2.70 2.41
C MET A 107 -2.71 -3.49 3.69
N VAL A 108 -2.29 -4.75 3.58
CA VAL A 108 -1.89 -5.57 4.75
C VAL A 108 -0.68 -4.97 5.46
N ALA A 109 0.30 -4.48 4.71
CA ALA A 109 1.53 -3.92 5.25
C ALA A 109 1.33 -2.53 5.89
N TYR A 110 0.55 -1.67 5.24
CA TYR A 110 0.46 -0.25 5.58
C TYR A 110 -0.86 0.18 6.22
N ASP A 111 -1.84 -0.72 6.26
CA ASP A 111 -3.08 -0.58 7.04
C ASP A 111 -3.40 -1.89 7.80
N PRO A 112 -2.55 -2.29 8.76
CA PRO A 112 -2.62 -3.58 9.42
C PRO A 112 -3.85 -3.73 10.34
N GLU A 113 -4.48 -2.62 10.73
CA GLU A 113 -5.70 -2.62 11.55
C GLU A 113 -6.96 -2.90 10.74
N MET A 114 -6.89 -2.74 9.41
CA MET A 114 -7.99 -3.09 8.54
C MET A 114 -8.17 -4.61 8.48
N ASP A 115 -9.40 -5.11 8.63
CA ASP A 115 -9.70 -6.52 8.44
C ASP A 115 -9.78 -6.92 6.95
N ALA A 116 -9.78 -8.22 6.69
CA ALA A 116 -9.78 -8.75 5.33
C ALA A 116 -11.07 -8.45 4.55
N GLY A 117 -12.22 -8.46 5.24
CA GLY A 117 -13.52 -8.15 4.62
C GLY A 117 -13.54 -6.69 4.18
N ARG A 118 -13.11 -5.79 5.06
CA ARG A 118 -13.05 -4.36 4.75
C ARG A 118 -12.08 -4.02 3.62
N ARG A 119 -10.93 -4.71 3.53
CA ARG A 119 -10.03 -4.57 2.37
C ARG A 119 -10.73 -4.91 1.06
N GLY A 120 -11.47 -6.02 1.03
CA GLY A 120 -12.25 -6.44 -0.13
C GLY A 120 -13.32 -5.42 -0.52
N GLU A 121 -14.06 -4.89 0.46
CA GLU A 121 -15.06 -3.85 0.24
C GLU A 121 -14.47 -2.58 -0.38
N ILE A 122 -13.32 -2.11 0.12
CA ILE A 122 -12.67 -0.91 -0.42
C ILE A 122 -12.26 -1.15 -1.88
N LEU A 123 -11.59 -2.27 -2.18
CA LEU A 123 -11.15 -2.57 -3.55
C LEU A 123 -12.33 -2.70 -4.51
N LEU A 124 -13.41 -3.36 -4.08
CA LEU A 124 -14.64 -3.49 -4.88
C LEU A 124 -15.27 -2.12 -5.14
N ALA A 125 -15.46 -1.32 -4.08
CA ALA A 125 -16.10 -0.01 -4.19
C ALA A 125 -15.27 0.98 -5.03
N LEU A 126 -13.94 0.90 -4.97
CA LEU A 126 -13.05 1.68 -5.84
C LEU A 126 -13.21 1.26 -7.30
N GLY A 127 -13.20 -0.05 -7.59
CA GLY A 127 -13.36 -0.58 -8.94
C GLY A 127 -14.72 -0.21 -9.55
N GLU A 128 -15.81 -0.42 -8.82
CA GLU A 128 -17.17 -0.09 -9.29
C GLU A 128 -17.34 1.40 -9.58
N ALA A 129 -16.85 2.27 -8.70
CA ALA A 129 -16.98 3.71 -8.87
C ALA A 129 -16.11 4.22 -10.02
N ALA A 130 -14.84 3.80 -10.11
CA ALA A 130 -13.95 4.27 -11.16
C ALA A 130 -14.37 3.80 -12.56
N LEU A 131 -14.99 2.62 -12.69
CA LEU A 131 -15.59 2.20 -13.96
C LEU A 131 -16.73 3.11 -14.41
N SER A 132 -17.36 3.86 -13.49
CA SER A 132 -18.46 4.77 -13.80
C SER A 132 -18.02 6.21 -14.06
N VAL A 133 -17.01 6.71 -13.35
CA VAL A 133 -16.62 8.14 -13.36
C VAL A 133 -15.13 8.37 -13.64
N GLY A 134 -14.36 7.33 -13.92
CA GLY A 134 -12.92 7.38 -14.19
C GLY A 134 -12.04 7.47 -12.93
N GLU A 135 -12.62 7.86 -11.80
CA GLU A 135 -11.92 7.95 -10.51
C GLU A 135 -12.80 7.55 -9.32
N ALA A 136 -12.17 7.13 -8.24
CA ALA A 136 -12.84 6.78 -6.99
C ALA A 136 -11.93 7.01 -5.78
N HIS A 137 -12.54 7.34 -4.65
CA HIS A 137 -11.85 7.61 -3.39
C HIS A 137 -12.53 6.91 -2.21
N ARG A 138 -11.76 6.34 -1.30
CA ARG A 138 -12.25 5.69 -0.08
C ARG A 138 -11.23 5.83 1.04
N ASP A 139 -11.71 6.11 2.25
CA ASP A 139 -10.87 6.16 3.44
C ASP A 139 -11.05 4.90 4.28
N SER A 140 -9.95 4.46 4.87
CA SER A 140 -9.97 3.67 6.09
C SER A 140 -9.82 4.57 7.32
N THR A 141 -9.60 3.97 8.49
CA THR A 141 -9.26 4.71 9.71
C THR A 141 -7.99 5.56 9.54
N ASN A 142 -7.00 5.09 8.78
CA ASN A 142 -5.65 5.66 8.77
C ASN A 142 -5.11 5.99 7.37
N VAL A 143 -5.74 5.48 6.31
CA VAL A 143 -5.23 5.53 4.93
C VAL A 143 -6.32 6.00 3.98
N HIS A 144 -5.96 6.92 3.09
CA HIS A 144 -6.75 7.30 1.94
C HIS A 144 -6.39 6.41 0.75
N TYR A 145 -7.41 5.81 0.14
CA TYR A 145 -7.29 5.06 -1.09
C TYR A 145 -7.95 5.80 -2.24
N ALA A 146 -7.27 5.83 -3.38
CA ALA A 146 -7.84 6.34 -4.62
C ALA A 146 -7.58 5.36 -5.75
N LEU A 147 -8.48 5.30 -6.71
CA LEU A 147 -8.31 4.54 -7.93
C LEU A 147 -8.66 5.44 -9.10
N VAL A 148 -7.79 5.48 -10.11
CA VAL A 148 -8.00 6.21 -11.35
C VAL A 148 -7.79 5.24 -12.51
N PHE A 149 -8.70 5.28 -13.49
CA PHE A 149 -8.53 4.57 -14.75
C PHE A 149 -8.58 5.56 -15.90
N ASP A 150 -7.44 5.74 -16.56
CA ASP A 150 -7.31 6.51 -17.80
C ASP A 150 -7.56 5.57 -18.99
N ASP A 151 -8.74 5.71 -19.59
CA ASP A 151 -9.19 4.91 -20.74
C ASP A 151 -8.40 5.20 -22.02
N VAL A 152 -7.82 6.40 -22.14
CA VAL A 152 -7.00 6.80 -23.29
C VAL A 152 -5.66 6.08 -23.27
N SER A 153 -4.98 6.05 -22.12
CA SER A 153 -3.70 5.36 -21.98
C SER A 153 -3.82 3.89 -21.59
N GLY A 154 -5.01 3.45 -21.18
CA GLY A 154 -5.25 2.13 -20.60
C GLY A 154 -4.58 1.96 -19.24
N ARG A 155 -4.32 3.05 -18.52
CA ARG A 155 -3.56 3.04 -17.27
C ARG A 155 -4.49 3.00 -16.07
N LEU A 156 -4.33 1.97 -15.26
CA LEU A 156 -4.94 1.84 -13.95
C LEU A 156 -3.93 2.29 -12.89
N GLU A 157 -4.34 3.18 -12.00
CA GLU A 157 -3.55 3.59 -10.84
C GLU A 157 -4.37 3.42 -9.56
N ILE A 158 -3.78 2.76 -8.56
CA ILE A 158 -4.34 2.63 -7.23
C ILE A 158 -3.36 3.25 -6.25
N THR A 159 -3.82 4.26 -5.53
CA THR A 159 -3.03 5.00 -4.55
C THR A 159 -3.43 4.61 -3.14
N ALA A 160 -2.45 4.38 -2.27
CA ALA A 160 -2.59 4.34 -0.82
C ALA A 160 -1.75 5.48 -0.23
N ALA A 161 -2.37 6.40 0.50
CA ALA A 161 -1.71 7.57 1.06
C ALA A 161 -2.09 7.77 2.52
N THR A 162 -1.23 8.44 3.29
CA THR A 162 -1.65 8.95 4.60
C THR A 162 -2.87 9.86 4.42
N LEU A 163 -3.81 9.90 5.38
CA LEU A 163 -5.01 10.76 5.27
C LEU A 163 -4.66 12.22 4.94
N ARG A 164 -3.56 12.74 5.51
CA ARG A 164 -3.08 14.09 5.22
C ARG A 164 -2.70 14.28 3.75
N ALA A 165 -2.04 13.30 3.14
CA ALA A 165 -1.61 13.35 1.75
C ALA A 165 -2.71 12.93 0.76
N GLY A 166 -3.80 12.34 1.23
CA GLY A 166 -4.95 11.96 0.40
C GLY A 166 -5.93 13.09 0.10
N HIS A 167 -6.03 14.08 1.00
CA HIS A 167 -6.97 15.20 0.86
C HIS A 167 -6.31 16.53 0.46
N GLY A 168 -5.01 16.54 0.20
CA GLY A 168 -4.23 17.71 -0.21
C GLY A 168 -3.71 17.57 -1.63
#